data_AF-A0A6J5VP72-F1
#
_entry.id   AF-A0A6J5VP72-F1
#
_cell.length_a   1.000
_cell.length_b   1.000
_cell.length_c   1.000
_cell.angle_alpha   90.00
_cell.angle_beta   90.00
_cell.angle_gamma   90.00
#
_symmetry.space_group_name_H-M   'P 1'
#
loop_
_entity.id
_entity.type
_entity.pdbx_description
1 polymer ?
#
loop_
_entity_poly.entity_id
_entity_poly.type
_entity_poly.pdbx_seq_one_letter_code
_entity_poly.pdbx_strand_id
1 'polypeptide(L)'
;MEFNYLITKKKLEGEDFLDVLNACTEKQTAALGDCNMRNLKRGDILQLERKGYFRCDVPYVRPSKPIVLFAIPDGRQHTGFN
;
A
#
# COMPACT_ATOMS: atom_id res chain seq x y z
N MET A 1 2.02 1.35 2.85
CA MET A 1 0.73 0.63 2.83
C MET A 1 0.72 -0.24 1.60
N GLU A 2 0.44 -1.51 1.80
CA GLU A 2 0.35 -2.52 0.75
C GLU A 2 -1.10 -3.02 0.71
N PHE A 3 -1.66 -3.17 -0.48
CA PHE A 3 -3.06 -3.54 -0.66
C PHE A 3 -3.18 -4.92 -1.30
N ASN A 4 -4.14 -5.70 -0.82
CA ASN A 4 -4.52 -7.00 -1.36
C ASN A 4 -5.81 -6.90 -2.16
N TYR A 5 -6.20 -8.02 -2.76
CA TYR A 5 -7.52 -8.16 -3.37
C TYR A 5 -8.63 -7.91 -2.35
N LEU A 6 -9.70 -7.25 -2.81
CA LEU A 6 -10.88 -6.95 -1.99
C LEU A 6 -11.71 -8.19 -1.68
N ILE A 7 -11.66 -9.19 -2.57
CA ILE A 7 -12.35 -10.46 -2.45
C ILE A 7 -11.36 -11.62 -2.54
N THR A 8 -11.70 -12.73 -1.91
CA THR A 8 -10.85 -13.93 -1.85
C THR A 8 -10.93 -14.79 -3.11
N LYS A 9 -11.96 -14.58 -3.94
CA LYS A 9 -12.19 -15.34 -5.18
C LYS A 9 -11.92 -14.51 -6.43
N LYS A 10 -11.49 -15.19 -7.50
CA LYS A 10 -11.29 -14.56 -8.82
C LYS A 10 -12.61 -14.22 -9.53
N LYS A 11 -13.67 -14.95 -9.22
CA LYS A 11 -15.00 -14.79 -9.83
C LYS A 11 -16.07 -15.21 -8.81
N LEU A 12 -17.20 -14.50 -8.81
CA LEU A 12 -18.39 -14.86 -8.04
C LEU A 12 -19.23 -15.86 -8.83
N GLU A 13 -19.74 -16.90 -8.15
CA GLU A 13 -20.54 -17.96 -8.76
C GLU A 13 -21.96 -18.00 -8.16
N GLY A 14 -22.62 -16.84 -8.13
CA GLY A 14 -24.00 -16.71 -7.62
C GLY A 14 -24.11 -16.48 -6.11
N GLU A 15 -22.99 -16.34 -5.40
CA GLU A 15 -22.90 -15.91 -4.01
C GLU A 15 -22.91 -14.39 -3.86
N ASP A 16 -23.24 -13.88 -2.67
CA ASP A 16 -23.10 -12.47 -2.35
C ASP A 16 -21.60 -12.13 -2.22
N PHE A 17 -21.20 -10.97 -2.74
CA PHE A 17 -19.82 -10.51 -2.62
C PHE A 17 -19.40 -10.31 -1.17
N LEU A 18 -20.36 -9.99 -0.28
CA LEU A 18 -20.13 -9.82 1.15
C LEU A 18 -19.59 -11.11 1.79
N ASP A 19 -20.00 -12.28 1.29
CA ASP A 19 -19.59 -13.59 1.80
C ASP A 19 -18.14 -13.94 1.45
N VAL A 20 -17.56 -13.28 0.45
CA VAL A 20 -16.21 -13.54 -0.04
C VAL A 20 -15.25 -12.36 0.13
N LEU A 21 -15.62 -11.37 0.93
CA LEU A 21 -14.74 -10.26 1.29
C LEU A 21 -13.45 -10.78 1.91
N ASN A 22 -12.33 -10.21 1.49
CA ASN A 22 -11.05 -10.49 2.10
C ASN A 22 -10.96 -9.76 3.45
N ALA A 23 -10.75 -10.50 4.54
CA ALA A 23 -10.60 -9.94 5.87
C ALA A 23 -9.36 -9.02 6.02
N CYS A 24 -8.36 -9.18 5.16
CA CYS A 24 -7.12 -8.42 5.17
C CYS A 24 -6.81 -7.84 3.79
N THR A 25 -7.47 -6.72 3.46
CA THR A 25 -7.28 -5.97 2.21
C THR A 25 -6.10 -5.01 2.25
N GLU A 26 -5.55 -4.73 3.43
CA GLU A 26 -4.52 -3.72 3.62
C GLU A 26 -3.55 -4.12 4.72
N LYS A 27 -2.26 -3.85 4.50
CA LYS A 27 -1.22 -3.93 5.52
C LYS A 27 -0.46 -2.61 5.62
N GLN A 28 -0.34 -2.13 6.85
CA GLN A 28 0.46 -0.96 7.21
C GLN A 28 1.76 -1.40 7.87
N THR A 29 2.86 -0.84 7.41
CA THR A 29 4.20 -1.07 7.97
C THR A 29 4.79 0.28 8.32
N ALA A 30 5.05 0.51 9.60
CA ALA A 30 5.78 1.70 10.05
C ALA A 30 7.27 1.55 9.70
N ALA A 31 7.87 2.62 9.19
CA ALA A 31 9.26 2.64 8.79
C ALA A 31 9.87 4.04 8.95
N LEU A 32 11.20 4.09 9.05
CA LEU A 32 11.97 5.32 8.96
C LEU A 32 12.31 5.59 7.48
N GLY A 33 12.00 6.79 7.02
CA GLY A 33 12.33 7.26 5.67
C GLY A 33 13.61 8.11 5.67
N ASP A 34 14.17 8.29 4.47
CA ASP A 34 15.28 9.21 4.25
C ASP A 34 14.85 10.68 4.49
N CYS A 35 15.79 11.56 4.82
CA CYS A 35 15.51 12.97 5.08
C CYS A 35 14.96 13.70 3.84
N ASN A 36 15.35 13.27 2.64
CA ASN A 36 14.89 13.86 1.38
C ASN A 36 13.38 13.69 1.15
N MET A 37 12.77 12.67 1.76
CA MET A 37 11.34 12.37 1.62
C MET A 37 10.46 13.46 2.24
N ARG A 38 11.01 14.32 3.10
CA ARG A 38 10.32 15.45 3.71
C ARG A 38 9.64 16.38 2.69
N ASN A 39 10.18 16.47 1.48
CA ASN A 39 9.71 17.37 0.44
C ASN A 39 8.75 16.71 -0.56
N LEU A 40 8.43 15.42 -0.39
CA LEU A 40 7.47 14.73 -1.25
C LEU A 40 6.10 15.40 -1.20
N LYS A 41 5.49 15.56 -2.36
CA LYS A 41 4.13 16.08 -2.52
C LYS A 41 3.15 14.93 -2.72
N ARG A 42 1.87 15.21 -2.45
CA ARG A 42 0.80 14.26 -2.74
C ARG A 42 0.80 13.94 -4.24
N GLY A 43 0.79 12.66 -4.59
CA GLY A 43 0.80 12.17 -5.95
C GLY A 43 2.20 11.86 -6.49
N ASP A 44 3.28 12.31 -5.83
CA ASP A 44 4.64 11.95 -6.24
C ASP A 44 4.83 10.44 -6.22
N ILE A 45 5.50 9.93 -7.25
CA ILE A 45 5.87 8.52 -7.36
C ILE A 45 7.37 8.40 -7.09
N LEU A 46 7.73 7.49 -6.20
CA LEU A 46 9.11 7.20 -5.85
C LEU A 46 9.37 5.70 -5.80
N GLN A 47 10.60 5.31 -6.05
CA GLN A 47 11.05 3.94 -5.86
C GLN A 47 11.76 3.83 -4.50
N LEU A 48 11.33 2.88 -3.68
CA LEU A 48 12.09 2.46 -2.53
C LEU A 48 12.93 1.26 -2.92
N GLU A 49 14.24 1.36 -2.68
CA GLU A 49 15.19 0.32 -3.04
C GLU A 49 14.78 -1.04 -2.47
N ARG A 50 14.72 -2.05 -3.35
CA ARG A 50 14.30 -3.44 -3.04
C ARG A 50 12.87 -3.60 -2.49
N LYS A 51 12.06 -2.55 -2.51
CA LYS A 51 10.66 -2.57 -2.06
C LYS A 51 9.66 -2.27 -3.18
N GLY A 52 10.09 -1.62 -4.26
CA GLY A 52 9.26 -1.32 -5.41
C GLY A 52 8.85 0.15 -5.47
N TYR A 53 7.77 0.43 -6.21
CA TYR A 53 7.27 1.79 -6.44
C TYR A 53 6.17 2.14 -5.47
N PHE A 54 6.13 3.40 -5.05
CA PHE A 54 5.16 3.92 -4.11
C PHE A 54 4.65 5.29 -4.57
N ARG A 55 3.37 5.55 -4.34
CA ARG A 55 2.77 6.89 -4.45
C ARG A 55 2.71 7.53 -3.07
N CYS A 56 3.11 8.79 -2.96
CA CYS A 56 2.84 9.61 -1.78
C CYS A 56 1.36 9.96 -1.71
N ASP A 57 0.63 9.41 -0.74
CA ASP A 57 -0.78 9.73 -0.52
C ASP A 57 -0.96 10.90 0.44
N VAL A 58 -0.16 10.93 1.52
CA VAL A 58 -0.11 12.04 2.48
C VAL A 58 1.34 12.51 2.60
N PRO A 59 1.65 13.78 2.27
CA PRO A 59 2.98 14.32 2.44
C PRO A 59 3.31 14.56 3.92
N TYR A 60 4.59 14.73 4.22
CA TYR A 60 5.02 15.02 5.59
C TYR A 60 4.46 16.35 6.07
N VAL A 61 3.82 16.36 7.24
CA VAL A 61 3.38 17.61 7.90
C VAL A 61 4.16 17.86 9.19
N ARG A 62 4.25 16.86 10.06
CA ARG A 62 4.93 16.91 11.36
C ARG A 62 5.14 15.49 11.90
N PRO A 63 5.92 15.26 12.97
CA PRO A 63 6.15 13.91 13.48
C PRO A 63 4.89 13.11 13.79
N SER A 64 3.83 13.76 14.29
CA SER A 64 2.52 13.11 14.54
C SER A 64 1.64 12.93 13.29
N LYS A 65 2.07 13.43 12.13
CA LYS A 65 1.41 13.27 10.82
C LYS A 65 2.50 12.93 9.78
N PRO A 66 3.04 11.70 9.82
CA PRO A 66 4.12 11.28 8.95
C PRO A 66 3.64 11.10 7.50
N ILE A 67 4.60 10.85 6.61
CA ILE A 67 4.34 10.51 5.21
C ILE A 67 3.56 9.20 5.15
N VAL A 68 2.56 9.12 4.27
CA VAL A 68 1.85 7.88 3.94
C VAL A 68 2.16 7.51 2.49
N LEU A 69 2.74 6.33 2.30
CA LEU A 69 3.10 5.79 1.00
C LEU A 69 2.24 4.58 0.64
N PHE A 70 1.66 4.58 -0.55
CA PHE A 70 0.87 3.47 -1.09
C PHE A 70 1.73 2.70 -2.09
N ALA A 71 1.90 1.41 -1.89
CA ALA A 71 2.60 0.55 -2.84
C ALA A 71 1.83 0.52 -4.17
N ILE A 72 2.56 0.72 -5.26
CA ILE A 72 2.03 0.59 -6.61
C ILE A 72 2.29 -0.85 -7.06
N PRO A 73 1.24 -1.62 -7.43
CA PRO A 73 1.42 -2.99 -7.91
C PRO A 73 2.31 -3.00 -9.16
N ASP A 74 3.43 -3.73 -9.11
CA ASP A 74 4.36 -3.89 -10.23
C ASP A 74 4.31 -5.30 -10.86
N GLY A 75 3.31 -6.10 -10.48
CA GLY A 75 3.12 -7.48 -10.94
C GLY A 75 4.06 -8.50 -10.29
N ARG A 76 4.97 -8.08 -9.39
CA ARG A 76 5.81 -9.02 -8.63
C ARG A 76 5.01 -9.63 -7.49
N GLN A 77 5.28 -10.90 -7.18
CA GLN A 77 4.70 -11.54 -6.00
C GLN A 77 5.37 -10.98 -4.74
N HIS A 78 4.64 -10.13 -4.01
CA HIS A 78 5.07 -9.66 -2.69
C HIS A 78 4.88 -10.80 -1.68
N THR A 79 5.98 -11.31 -1.11
CA THR A 79 6.00 -12.37 -0.08
C THR A 79 5.53 -11.89 1.30
N GLY A 80 4.83 -10.76 1.38
CA GLY A 80 4.60 -10.00 2.62
C GLY A 80 3.40 -10.43 3.47
N PHE A 81 2.62 -11.43 3.05
CA PHE A 81 1.41 -11.89 3.73
C PHE A 81 1.49 -13.40 4.03
N ASN A 82 2.48 -13.80 4.85
CA ASN A 82 2.41 -15.06 5.59
C ASN A 82 1.96 -14.76 7.02
#